data_AF-A0A3F2RV10-F1
#
_entry.id   AF-A0A3F2RV10-F1
#
_cell.length_a   1.000
_cell.length_b   1.000
_cell.length_c   1.000
_cell.angle_alpha   90.00
_cell.angle_beta   90.00
_cell.angle_gamma   90.00
#
_symmetry.space_group_name_H-M   'P 1'
#
loop_
_entity.id
_entity.type
_entity.pdbx_description
1 polymer ?
#
loop_
_entity_poly.entity_id
_entity_poly.type
_entity_poly.pdbx_seq_one_letter_code
_entity_poly.pdbx_strand_id
1 'polypeptide(L)' 'MTNISLLTRPYLTAVAAANKAKLKLQASTVVTLKQCIPSWADVNADSVDVEHLGGAMTNLIFA' A
#
# COMPACT_ATOMS: atom_id res chain seq x y z
N MET A 1 -6.79 -22.51 -29.90
CA MET A 1 -7.15 -22.00 -28.55
C MET A 1 -5.86 -21.63 -27.85
N THR A 2 -5.58 -20.33 -27.76
CA THR A 2 -4.33 -19.80 -27.20
C THR A 2 -4.32 -20.02 -25.69
N ASN A 3 -3.21 -20.50 -25.15
CA ASN A 3 -3.04 -20.96 -23.78
C ASN A 3 -2.99 -19.77 -22.79
N ILE A 4 -4.16 -19.20 -22.45
CA ILE A 4 -4.28 -18.02 -21.56
C ILE A 4 -3.98 -18.38 -20.10
N SER A 5 -4.11 -19.67 -19.71
CA SER A 5 -3.96 -20.12 -18.32
C SER A 5 -2.53 -20.05 -17.76
N LEU A 6 -1.51 -19.94 -18.62
CA LEU A 6 -0.10 -19.90 -18.19
C LEU A 6 0.37 -18.47 -17.85
N LEU A 7 -0.21 -17.44 -18.45
CA LEU A 7 0.15 -16.03 -18.22
C LEU A 7 -0.56 -15.42 -17.00
N THR A 8 -1.67 -16.01 -16.54
CA THR A 8 -2.43 -15.49 -15.39
C THR A 8 -1.77 -15.79 -14.05
N ARG A 9 -1.07 -16.92 -13.90
CA ARG A 9 -0.42 -17.28 -12.63
C ARG A 9 0.71 -16.32 -12.24
N PRO A 10 1.66 -15.97 -13.12
CA PRO A 10 2.68 -14.96 -12.82
C PRO A 10 2.06 -13.60 -12.50
N TYR A 11 1.05 -13.18 -13.27
CA TYR A 11 0.34 -11.93 -13.03
C TYR A 11 -0.33 -11.90 -11.65
N LEU A 12 -1.11 -12.93 -11.30
CA LEU A 12 -1.77 -13.01 -9.98
C LEU A 12 -0.76 -13.05 -8.83
N THR A 13 0.39 -13.70 -9.02
CA THR A 13 1.46 -13.72 -8.02
C THR A 13 2.05 -12.32 -7.83
N ALA A 14 2.30 -11.59 -8.92
CA ALA A 14 2.80 -10.22 -8.88
C ALA A 14 1.80 -9.28 -8.21
N VAL A 15 0.50 -9.40 -8.52
CA VAL A 15 -0.57 -8.61 -7.89
C VAL A 15 -0.66 -8.92 -6.39
N ALA A 16 -0.58 -10.18 -6.00
CA ALA A 16 -0.60 -10.56 -4.59
C ALA A 16 0.61 -9.98 -3.82
N ALA A 17 1.81 -10.02 -4.43
CA ALA A 17 3.01 -9.44 -3.84
C ALA A 17 2.90 -7.90 -3.72
N ALA A 18 2.38 -7.24 -4.76
CA ALA A 18 2.15 -5.80 -4.75
C ALA A 18 1.12 -5.39 -3.68
N ASN A 19 0.01 -6.11 -3.58
CA ASN A 19 -1.01 -5.86 -2.53
C ASN A 19 -0.44 -6.06 -1.12
N LYS A 20 0.36 -7.11 -0.92
CA LYS A 20 1.03 -7.35 0.37
C LYS A 20 2.02 -6.22 0.70
N ALA A 21 2.75 -5.70 -0.29
CA ALA A 21 3.64 -4.56 -0.09
C ALA A 21 2.86 -3.29 0.23
N LYS A 22 1.73 -3.03 -0.45
CA LYS A 22 0.84 -1.90 -0.16
C LYS A 22 0.32 -1.94 1.28
N LEU A 23 -0.17 -3.09 1.74
CA LEU A 23 -0.67 -3.26 3.12
C LEU A 23 0.43 -3.01 4.16
N LYS A 24 1.65 -3.49 3.92
CA LYS A 24 2.78 -3.25 4.81
C LYS A 24 3.17 -1.77 4.87
N LEU A 25 3.18 -1.10 3.72
CA LEU A 25 3.48 0.33 3.64
C LEU A 25 2.44 1.16 4.39
N GLN A 26 1.15 0.88 4.16
CA GLN A 26 0.04 1.53 4.88
C GLN A 26 0.21 1.37 6.39
N ALA A 27 0.42 0.14 6.87
CA ALA A 27 0.57 -0.13 8.29
C ALA A 27 1.78 0.61 8.89
N SER A 28 2.91 0.63 8.18
CA SER A 28 4.10 1.38 8.59
C SER A 28 3.82 2.88 8.68
N THR A 29 3.16 3.46 7.67
CA THR A 29 2.81 4.89 7.64
C THR A 29 1.92 5.25 8.82
N VAL A 30 0.86 4.48 9.08
CA VAL A 30 -0.05 4.74 10.21
C VAL A 30 0.69 4.64 11.55
N VAL A 31 1.53 3.62 11.74
CA VAL A 31 2.34 3.49 12.96
C VAL A 31 3.23 4.72 13.17
N THR A 32 3.90 5.18 12.12
CA THR A 32 4.72 6.40 12.19
C THR A 32 3.88 7.63 12.53
N LEU A 33 2.70 7.79 11.91
CA LEU A 33 1.81 8.93 12.21
C LEU A 33 1.33 8.91 13.66
N LYS A 34 0.99 7.74 14.22
CA LYS A 34 0.64 7.60 15.64
C LYS A 34 1.76 8.00 16.58
N GLN A 35 3.01 7.66 16.21
CA GLN A 35 4.19 7.98 17.02
C GLN A 35 4.55 9.46 16.95
N CYS A 36 4.37 10.09 15.79
CA CYS A 36 4.78 11.47 15.55
C CYS A 36 3.69 12.51 15.82
N ILE A 37 2.40 12.14 15.73
CA ILE A 37 1.26 13.05 15.82
C ILE A 37 0.37 12.63 16.99
N PRO A 38 0.40 13.36 18.13
CA PRO A 38 -0.34 12.98 19.33
C PRO A 38 -1.86 12.78 19.12
N SER A 39 -2.48 13.55 18.23
CA SER A 39 -3.92 13.41 17.92
C SER A 39 -4.29 12.13 17.16
N TRP A 40 -3.30 11.37 16.69
CA TRP A 40 -3.49 10.12 15.97
C TRP A 40 -3.44 8.88 16.87
N ALA A 41 -3.10 9.01 18.16
CA ALA A 41 -2.87 7.88 19.06
C ALA A 41 -3.98 6.81 19.00
N ASP A 42 -5.24 7.24 19.01
CA ASP A 42 -6.42 6.38 19.06
C ASP A 42 -7.01 6.03 17.68
N VAL A 43 -6.42 6.49 16.58
CA VAL A 43 -6.92 6.23 15.21
C VAL A 43 -6.81 4.74 14.88
N ASN A 44 -7.87 4.08 14.43
CA ASN A 44 -7.76 2.69 14.01
C ASN A 44 -7.01 2.61 12.66
N ALA A 45 -6.00 1.76 12.55
CA ALA A 45 -5.22 1.62 11.32
C ALA A 45 -6.07 1.15 10.14
N ASP A 46 -7.08 0.32 10.37
CA ASP A 46 -8.00 -0.15 9.33
C ASP A 46 -8.96 0.95 8.84
N SER A 47 -9.03 2.09 9.55
CA SER A 47 -9.86 3.23 9.17
C SER A 47 -9.12 4.30 8.36
N VAL A 48 -7.82 4.10 8.10
CA VAL A 48 -6.98 5.05 7.37
C VAL A 48 -6.75 4.55 5.95
N ASP A 49 -7.25 5.29 4.97
CA ASP A 49 -6.83 5.13 3.58
C ASP A 49 -5.54 5.89 3.35
N VAL A 50 -4.65 5.34 2.51
CA VAL A 50 -3.37 5.94 2.16
C VAL A 50 -3.24 5.92 0.65
N GLU A 51 -3.34 7.11 0.04
CA GLU A 51 -3.28 7.27 -1.41
C GLU A 51 -1.93 7.85 -1.83
N HIS A 52 -1.28 7.22 -2.81
CA HIS A 52 -0.04 7.77 -3.36
C HIS A 52 -0.34 8.93 -4.30
N LEU A 53 0.17 10.12 -3.96
CA LEU A 53 0.12 11.29 -4.81
C LEU A 53 1.23 11.22 -5.87
N GLY A 54 0.83 10.87 -7.09
CA GLY A 54 1.73 10.82 -8.24
C GLY A 54 2.30 12.19 -8.63
N GLY A 55 3.33 12.17 -9.49
CA GLY A 55 3.94 13.39 -10.05
C GLY A 55 5.24 13.82 -9.38
N ALA A 56 5.58 13.27 -8.22
CA ALA A 56 6.89 13.43 -7.61
C ALA A 56 7.89 12.43 -8.22
N MET A 57 9.05 12.92 -8.67
CA MET A 57 10.11 12.07 -9.26
C MET A 57 11.10 11.50 -8.23
N THR A 58 11.25 12.17 -7.08
CA THR A 58 12.30 11.85 -6.10
C THR A 58 11.76 11.32 -4.78
N ASN A 59 10.52 11.69 -4.43
CA ASN A 59 9.90 11.38 -3.15
C ASN A 59 8.60 10.61 -3.38
N LEU A 60 8.23 9.79 -2.40
CA LEU A 60 6.90 9.19 -2.32
C LEU A 60 6.05 10.08 -1.42
N ILE A 61 4.93 10.57 -1.95
CA ILE A 61 4.02 11.46 -1.24
C ILE A 61 2.69 10.75 -1.07
N PHE A 62 2.08 10.87 0.11
CA PHE A 62 0.81 10.23 0.44
C PHE A 62 -0.21 11.25 0.94
N ALA A 63 -1.48 11.02 0.59
CA ALA A 63 -2.65 11.71 1.11
C ALA A 63 -3.50 10.78 1.98
#